data_AF-I4F1M1-F1
#
_entry.id   AF-I4F1M1-F1
#
_cell.length_a   1.000
_cell.length_b   1.000
_cell.length_c   1.000
_cell.angle_alpha   90.00
_cell.angle_beta   90.00
_cell.angle_gamma   90.00
#
_symmetry.space_group_name_H-M   'P 1'
#
loop_
_entity.id
_entity.type
_entity.pdbx_description
1 polymer ?
#
loop_
_entity_poly.entity_id
_entity_poly.type
_entity_poly.pdbx_seq_one_letter_code
_entity_poly.pdbx_strand_id
1 'polypeptide(L)'
;MSVDHDLLLRWCSERGSGSLTAFREAHDWLRDEAADPDSGSPEARPLQERWTWALQSLQALGHVEVDWLKRRWHVAPPVVSTLTDGGGFALLCGARPAALVRRLDNIVEDPDPRLRELSSNVVFDLPVPQRGAPALRLLQVPALKDVKELCSKLGISFVDRVADQLLGLVPDLNGLLRPGRREDIPGGIAPAKMTDLPGRPLFVDLDADPGEAGAYEVRLYDSPRYFYRHSPGRVFEAERGAVVWAELRRTERHVLRYDAARHSLLVPPRMRLPSLYDRAATLRSGLLPQLEKVEVPAGVERVRPLALLRYANIDVPFAERLAGLLDQPLQQLGPPAPRPGAFAPPVPRRSTQASSPPQGRLQQK
;
A
#
# COMPACT_ATOMS: atom_id res chain seq x y z
N MET A 1 -7.43 11.07 -20.44
CA MET A 1 -8.47 10.36 -19.65
C MET A 1 -7.88 9.04 -19.15
N SER A 2 -8.29 8.56 -17.97
CA SER A 2 -7.70 7.38 -17.33
C SER A 2 -8.58 6.15 -17.51
N VAL A 3 -7.95 4.96 -17.58
CA VAL A 3 -8.63 3.65 -17.61
C VAL A 3 -9.72 3.56 -16.53
N ASP A 4 -10.89 3.03 -16.88
CA ASP A 4 -11.92 2.62 -15.91
C ASP A 4 -11.46 1.33 -15.21
N HIS A 5 -10.97 1.48 -13.99
CA HIS A 5 -10.42 0.37 -13.22
C HIS A 5 -11.52 -0.52 -12.60
N ASP A 6 -12.72 0.01 -12.36
CA ASP A 6 -13.85 -0.79 -11.89
C ASP A 6 -14.34 -1.73 -13.00
N LEU A 7 -14.40 -1.23 -14.24
CA LEU A 7 -14.70 -2.06 -15.40
C LEU A 7 -13.60 -3.09 -15.69
N LEU A 8 -12.32 -2.72 -15.54
CA LEU A 8 -11.21 -3.66 -15.66
C LEU A 8 -11.27 -4.76 -14.60
N LEU A 9 -11.55 -4.43 -13.34
CA LEU A 9 -11.74 -5.42 -12.28
C LEU A 9 -12.95 -6.31 -12.55
N ARG A 10 -14.07 -5.74 -13.02
CA ARG A 10 -15.25 -6.51 -13.42
C ARG A 10 -14.89 -7.51 -14.52
N TRP A 11 -14.20 -7.08 -15.58
CA TRP A 11 -13.72 -7.98 -16.63
C TRP A 11 -12.85 -9.11 -16.07
N CYS A 12 -11.91 -8.80 -15.17
CA CYS A 12 -11.09 -9.82 -14.51
C CYS A 12 -11.95 -10.82 -13.71
N SER A 13 -12.98 -10.30 -13.03
CA SER A 13 -13.87 -11.07 -12.15
C SER A 13 -14.77 -12.03 -12.92
N GLU A 14 -15.31 -11.61 -14.07
CA GLU A 14 -16.12 -12.48 -14.94
C GLU A 14 -15.28 -13.59 -15.58
N ARG A 15 -14.01 -13.29 -15.90
CA ARG A 15 -13.12 -14.24 -16.58
C ARG A 15 -12.44 -15.22 -15.62
N GLY A 16 -12.22 -14.83 -14.36
CA GLY A 16 -11.58 -15.65 -13.34
C GLY A 16 -10.06 -15.78 -13.47
N SER A 17 -9.51 -15.96 -14.67
CA SER A 17 -8.06 -16.00 -14.91
C SER A 17 -7.69 -15.70 -16.37
N GLY A 18 -6.40 -15.43 -16.63
CA GLY A 18 -5.92 -15.20 -17.99
C GLY A 18 -4.40 -15.08 -18.09
N SER A 19 -3.91 -14.81 -19.31
CA SER A 19 -2.51 -14.47 -19.54
C SER A 19 -2.27 -12.98 -19.28
N LEU A 20 -1.01 -12.61 -18.99
CA LEU A 20 -0.62 -11.19 -18.88
C LEU A 20 -0.85 -10.42 -20.18
N THR A 21 -0.73 -11.09 -21.33
CA THR A 21 -1.05 -10.49 -22.64
C THR A 21 -2.53 -10.12 -22.73
N ALA A 22 -3.43 -11.04 -22.37
CA ALA A 22 -4.88 -10.75 -22.39
C ALA A 22 -5.25 -9.62 -21.41
N PHE A 23 -4.58 -9.54 -20.25
CA PHE A 23 -4.78 -8.42 -19.33
C PHE A 23 -4.34 -7.09 -19.95
N ARG A 24 -3.14 -7.06 -20.56
CA ARG A 24 -2.63 -5.87 -21.24
C ARG A 24 -3.58 -5.41 -22.34
N GLU A 25 -4.06 -6.33 -23.18
CA GLU A 25 -4.99 -6.03 -24.27
C GLU A 25 -6.30 -5.45 -23.73
N ALA A 26 -6.88 -6.04 -22.67
CA ALA A 26 -8.10 -5.51 -22.05
C ALA A 26 -7.89 -4.12 -21.44
N HIS A 27 -6.75 -3.90 -20.76
CA HIS A 27 -6.37 -2.61 -20.22
C HIS A 27 -6.18 -1.56 -21.32
N ASP A 28 -5.44 -1.90 -22.38
CA ASP A 28 -5.17 -1.01 -23.50
C ASP A 28 -6.46 -0.66 -24.25
N TRP A 29 -7.37 -1.62 -24.45
CA TRP A 29 -8.70 -1.38 -25.02
C TRP A 29 -9.54 -0.41 -24.18
N LEU A 30 -9.63 -0.63 -22.85
CA LEU A 30 -10.37 0.27 -21.96
C LEU A 30 -9.78 1.68 -21.90
N ARG A 31 -8.46 1.80 -22.07
CA ARG A 31 -7.81 3.10 -22.18
C ARG A 31 -8.23 3.81 -23.46
N ASP A 32 -8.18 3.09 -24.59
CA ASP A 32 -8.41 3.66 -25.91
C ASP A 32 -9.88 4.07 -26.09
N GLU A 33 -10.83 3.30 -25.54
CA GLU A 33 -12.24 3.68 -25.43
C GLU A 33 -12.47 4.93 -24.57
N ALA A 34 -11.65 5.12 -23.54
CA ALA A 34 -11.72 6.31 -22.69
C ALA A 34 -11.01 7.52 -23.31
N ALA A 35 -10.25 7.37 -24.40
CA ALA A 35 -9.52 8.47 -25.02
C ALA A 35 -10.44 9.28 -25.95
N ASP A 36 -10.37 10.61 -25.86
CA ASP A 36 -11.07 11.49 -26.80
C ASP A 36 -10.30 11.47 -28.14
N PRO A 37 -10.94 11.14 -29.27
CA PRO A 37 -10.31 11.14 -30.59
C PRO A 37 -9.67 12.49 -30.96
N ASP A 38 -10.10 13.60 -30.36
CA ASP A 38 -9.56 14.95 -30.64
C ASP A 38 -8.37 15.35 -29.75
N SER A 39 -7.99 14.52 -28.76
CA SER A 39 -6.85 14.79 -27.87
C SER A 39 -5.51 14.39 -28.52
N GLY A 40 -5.11 15.15 -29.54
CA GLY A 40 -3.87 14.96 -30.26
C GLY A 40 -2.63 15.27 -29.42
N SER A 41 -1.98 14.26 -28.85
CA SER A 41 -0.51 14.11 -28.81
C SER A 41 -0.08 12.84 -28.05
N PRO A 42 0.78 11.99 -28.63
CA PRO A 42 1.40 10.86 -27.92
C PRO A 42 2.61 11.33 -27.10
N GLU A 43 2.42 12.25 -26.15
CA GLU A 43 3.48 12.64 -25.21
C GLU A 43 3.70 11.57 -24.12
N ALA A 44 4.87 11.65 -23.48
CA ALA A 44 5.37 10.68 -22.50
C ALA A 44 4.33 10.34 -21.43
N ARG A 45 3.77 9.13 -21.58
CA ARG A 45 2.64 8.62 -20.79
C ARG A 45 2.97 8.57 -19.29
N PRO A 46 2.07 9.05 -18.41
CA PRO A 46 2.21 8.86 -16.97
C PRO A 46 2.42 7.38 -16.66
N LEU A 47 3.37 7.08 -15.77
CA LEU A 47 3.67 5.70 -15.41
C LEU A 47 2.43 4.95 -14.85
N GLN A 48 1.46 5.67 -14.28
CA GLN A 48 0.17 5.17 -13.79
C GLN A 48 -0.76 4.61 -14.85
N GLU A 49 -0.49 4.88 -16.12
CA GLU A 49 -1.29 4.37 -17.25
C GLU A 49 -0.66 3.12 -17.89
N ARG A 50 0.36 2.55 -17.24
CA ARG A 50 0.93 1.27 -17.65
C ARG A 50 0.13 0.13 -17.04
N TRP A 51 -0.26 -0.84 -17.87
CA TRP A 51 -1.00 -2.03 -17.44
C TRP A 51 -0.32 -2.79 -16.28
N THR A 52 1.02 -2.76 -16.20
CA THR A 52 1.78 -3.37 -15.10
C THR A 52 1.49 -2.71 -13.75
N TRP A 53 1.26 -1.40 -13.71
CA TRP A 53 0.85 -0.71 -12.49
C TRP A 53 -0.59 -1.01 -12.12
N ALA A 54 -1.52 -1.02 -13.08
CA ALA A 54 -2.89 -1.44 -12.81
C ALA A 54 -2.93 -2.87 -12.21
N LEU A 55 -2.13 -3.78 -12.76
CA LEU A 55 -2.03 -5.14 -12.24
C LEU A 55 -1.42 -5.20 -10.82
N GLN A 56 -0.36 -4.43 -10.55
CA GLN A 56 0.22 -4.32 -9.21
C GLN A 56 -0.75 -3.68 -8.20
N SER A 57 -1.56 -2.72 -8.62
CA SER A 57 -2.61 -2.11 -7.80
C SER A 57 -3.68 -3.14 -7.41
N LEU A 58 -4.17 -3.91 -8.40
CA LEU A 58 -5.12 -5.00 -8.15
C LEU A 58 -4.53 -6.07 -7.21
N GLN A 59 -3.23 -6.37 -7.34
CA GLN A 59 -2.54 -7.31 -6.47
C GLN A 59 -2.40 -6.79 -5.03
N ALA A 60 -2.07 -5.51 -4.85
CA ALA A 60 -1.96 -4.87 -3.53
C ALA A 60 -3.32 -4.76 -2.82
N LEU A 61 -4.40 -4.53 -3.58
CA LEU A 61 -5.78 -4.49 -3.06
C LEU A 61 -6.40 -5.88 -2.84
N GLY A 62 -5.66 -6.95 -3.10
CA GLY A 62 -6.14 -8.33 -2.91
C GLY A 62 -7.22 -8.75 -3.90
N HIS A 63 -7.29 -8.13 -5.08
CA HIS A 63 -8.23 -8.50 -6.13
C HIS A 63 -7.69 -9.60 -7.05
N VAL A 64 -6.39 -9.60 -7.33
CA VAL A 64 -5.74 -10.48 -8.31
C VAL A 64 -4.43 -11.04 -7.75
N GLU A 65 -4.13 -12.29 -8.10
CA GLU A 65 -2.81 -12.91 -7.94
C GLU A 65 -2.12 -13.03 -9.29
N VAL A 66 -0.79 -12.88 -9.28
CA VAL A 66 0.02 -12.90 -10.51
C VAL A 66 1.13 -13.93 -10.39
N ASP A 67 1.13 -14.91 -11.29
CA ASP A 67 2.26 -15.79 -11.53
C ASP A 67 3.10 -15.17 -12.65
N TRP A 68 4.10 -14.38 -12.24
CA TRP A 68 5.00 -13.68 -13.17
C TRP A 68 5.85 -14.65 -14.00
N LEU A 69 6.16 -15.84 -13.48
CA LEU A 69 6.96 -16.85 -14.17
C LEU A 69 6.14 -17.51 -15.28
N LYS A 70 4.90 -17.92 -14.98
CA LYS A 70 3.98 -18.52 -15.97
C LYS A 70 3.26 -17.47 -16.82
N ARG A 71 3.46 -16.18 -16.54
CA ARG A 71 2.79 -15.05 -17.20
C ARG A 71 1.27 -15.17 -17.14
N ARG A 72 0.73 -15.50 -15.97
CA ARG A 72 -0.71 -15.66 -15.74
C ARG A 72 -1.18 -14.82 -14.56
N TRP A 73 -2.45 -14.46 -14.60
CA TRP A 73 -3.14 -13.82 -13.50
C TRP A 73 -4.41 -14.61 -13.16
N HIS A 74 -4.81 -14.53 -11.89
CA HIS A 74 -6.00 -15.17 -11.36
C HIS A 74 -6.73 -14.17 -10.46
N VAL A 75 -8.04 -14.02 -10.61
CA VAL A 75 -8.83 -13.23 -9.66
C VAL A 75 -8.91 -13.99 -8.34
N ALA A 76 -8.76 -13.28 -7.22
CA ALA A 76 -9.04 -13.83 -5.90
C ALA A 76 -10.57 -13.96 -5.73
N PRO A 77 -11.08 -14.97 -5.01
CA PRO A 77 -12.51 -15.04 -4.69
C PRO A 77 -12.95 -13.82 -3.88
N PRO A 78 -14.24 -13.43 -3.92
CA PRO A 78 -14.73 -12.32 -3.11
C PRO A 78 -14.50 -12.60 -1.61
N VAL A 79 -14.00 -11.59 -0.89
CA VAL A 79 -13.76 -11.65 0.55
C VAL A 79 -14.22 -10.34 1.19
N VAL A 80 -14.91 -10.44 2.32
CA VAL A 80 -15.15 -9.31 3.22
C VAL A 80 -14.22 -9.41 4.42
N SER A 81 -13.53 -8.32 4.73
CA SER A 81 -12.67 -8.22 5.91
C SER A 81 -12.90 -6.95 6.69
N THR A 82 -12.98 -7.05 7.99
CA THR A 82 -12.99 -5.88 8.89
C THR A 82 -11.67 -5.09 8.78
N LEU A 83 -11.78 -3.78 8.98
CA LEU A 83 -10.63 -2.88 9.10
C LEU A 83 -10.26 -2.73 10.59
N THR A 84 -8.99 -2.93 10.91
CA THR A 84 -8.46 -2.67 12.26
C THR A 84 -8.58 -1.20 12.58
N ASP A 85 -9.15 -0.88 13.74
CA ASP A 85 -9.50 0.49 14.17
C ASP A 85 -10.38 1.26 13.17
N GLY A 86 -11.02 0.57 12.23
CA GLY A 86 -11.84 1.16 11.17
C GLY A 86 -13.26 1.49 11.62
N GLY A 87 -13.52 1.76 12.90
CA GLY A 87 -14.82 2.26 13.36
C GLY A 87 -16.05 1.41 13.03
N GLY A 88 -15.88 0.10 12.85
CA GLY A 88 -16.97 -0.81 12.43
C GLY A 88 -17.09 -0.99 10.91
N PHE A 89 -16.12 -0.55 10.11
CA PHE A 89 -16.11 -0.80 8.67
C PHE A 89 -15.47 -2.14 8.30
N ALA A 90 -16.00 -2.75 7.24
CA ALA A 90 -15.39 -3.86 6.53
C ALA A 90 -15.21 -3.54 5.04
N LEU A 91 -14.15 -4.06 4.44
CA LEU A 91 -13.79 -3.89 3.05
C LEU A 91 -14.23 -5.11 2.23
N LEU A 92 -14.70 -4.89 0.99
CA LEU A 92 -14.90 -5.93 -0.01
C LEU A 92 -13.68 -5.99 -0.96
N CYS A 93 -12.90 -7.05 -0.87
CA CYS A 93 -11.79 -7.36 -1.78
C CYS A 93 -12.05 -8.64 -2.59
N GLY A 94 -11.11 -8.99 -3.48
CA GLY A 94 -11.29 -10.10 -4.41
C GLY A 94 -12.17 -9.76 -5.61
N ALA A 95 -12.75 -10.79 -6.22
CA ALA A 95 -13.58 -10.67 -7.39
C ALA A 95 -14.84 -9.84 -7.10
N ARG A 96 -15.24 -9.03 -8.08
CA ARG A 96 -16.49 -8.28 -8.07
C ARG A 96 -17.28 -8.53 -9.36
N PRO A 97 -17.81 -9.75 -9.57
CA PRO A 97 -18.68 -10.03 -10.70
C PRO A 97 -19.91 -9.13 -10.69
N ALA A 98 -20.46 -8.84 -11.86
CA ALA A 98 -21.62 -7.98 -12.04
C ALA A 98 -22.81 -8.44 -11.19
N ALA A 99 -23.06 -9.75 -11.17
CA ALA A 99 -24.16 -10.35 -10.42
C ALA A 99 -24.02 -10.09 -8.92
N LEU A 100 -22.80 -10.24 -8.38
CA LEU A 100 -22.53 -9.98 -6.97
C LEU A 100 -22.72 -8.49 -6.64
N VAL A 101 -22.09 -7.60 -7.40
CA VAL A 101 -22.15 -6.16 -7.14
C VAL A 101 -23.59 -5.64 -7.20
N ARG A 102 -24.36 -6.03 -8.23
CA ARG A 102 -25.78 -5.64 -8.34
C ARG A 102 -26.60 -6.12 -7.15
N ARG A 103 -26.33 -7.33 -6.67
CA ARG A 103 -27.02 -7.92 -5.53
C ARG A 103 -26.71 -7.17 -4.23
N LEU A 104 -25.45 -6.75 -4.05
CA LEU A 104 -25.04 -5.93 -2.91
C LEU A 104 -25.64 -4.53 -2.97
N ASP A 105 -25.59 -3.87 -4.13
CA ASP A 105 -26.11 -2.51 -4.32
C ASP A 105 -27.65 -2.45 -4.15
N ASN A 106 -28.36 -3.57 -4.38
CA ASN A 106 -29.82 -3.67 -4.27
C ASN A 106 -30.27 -4.68 -3.20
N ILE A 107 -29.50 -4.84 -2.14
CA ILE A 107 -29.76 -5.86 -1.10
C ILE A 107 -31.14 -5.67 -0.42
N VAL A 108 -31.64 -4.43 -0.35
CA VAL A 108 -32.96 -4.10 0.21
C VAL A 108 -34.12 -4.69 -0.60
N GLU A 109 -33.87 -4.98 -1.89
CA GLU A 109 -34.83 -5.60 -2.83
C GLU A 109 -34.44 -7.05 -3.16
N ASP A 110 -33.54 -7.67 -2.38
CA ASP A 110 -33.07 -9.04 -2.69
C ASP A 110 -34.24 -10.04 -2.68
N PRO A 111 -34.30 -10.98 -3.64
CA PRO A 111 -35.32 -12.01 -3.64
C PRO A 111 -35.28 -12.91 -2.40
N ASP A 112 -34.14 -13.05 -1.71
CA ASP A 112 -34.04 -13.76 -0.43
C ASP A 112 -34.53 -12.85 0.73
N PRO A 113 -35.64 -13.19 1.42
CA PRO A 113 -36.15 -12.40 2.54
C PRO A 113 -35.13 -12.23 3.68
N ARG A 114 -34.23 -13.20 3.88
CA ARG A 114 -33.22 -13.12 4.95
C ARG A 114 -32.13 -12.10 4.64
N LEU A 115 -31.76 -11.95 3.37
CA LEU A 115 -30.82 -10.91 2.95
C LEU A 115 -31.44 -9.51 3.10
N ARG A 116 -32.74 -9.36 2.80
CA ARG A 116 -33.47 -8.12 3.05
C ARG A 116 -33.58 -7.77 4.53
N GLU A 117 -33.69 -8.74 5.41
CA GLU A 117 -33.66 -8.48 6.86
C GLU A 117 -32.29 -7.92 7.29
N LEU A 118 -31.20 -8.50 6.76
CA LEU A 118 -29.83 -8.07 7.05
C LEU A 118 -29.50 -6.66 6.52
N SER A 119 -30.17 -6.19 5.47
CA SER A 119 -29.91 -4.84 4.92
C SER A 119 -30.25 -3.70 5.88
N SER A 120 -31.03 -3.97 6.93
CA SER A 120 -31.28 -3.01 8.01
C SER A 120 -30.07 -2.80 8.94
N ASN A 121 -29.19 -3.80 9.02
CA ASN A 121 -28.04 -3.82 9.92
C ASN A 121 -26.71 -3.61 9.17
N VAL A 122 -26.59 -4.08 7.93
CA VAL A 122 -25.38 -3.92 7.12
C VAL A 122 -25.66 -2.98 5.96
N VAL A 123 -25.02 -1.81 6.00
CA VAL A 123 -25.15 -0.78 4.97
C VAL A 123 -23.90 -0.74 4.10
N PHE A 124 -24.07 -0.82 2.79
CA PHE A 124 -22.98 -0.58 1.85
C PHE A 124 -22.81 0.92 1.65
N ASP A 125 -21.62 1.42 1.93
CA ASP A 125 -21.29 2.80 1.65
C ASP A 125 -21.13 3.03 0.15
N LEU A 126 -21.30 4.29 -0.26
CA LEU A 126 -20.99 4.70 -1.62
C LEU A 126 -19.54 4.33 -1.96
N PRO A 127 -19.29 3.74 -3.15
CA PRO A 127 -17.93 3.42 -3.57
C PRO A 127 -17.03 4.64 -3.51
N VAL A 128 -15.90 4.53 -2.82
CA VAL A 128 -14.92 5.61 -2.69
C VAL A 128 -13.94 5.52 -3.86
N PRO A 129 -13.93 6.50 -4.78
CA PRO A 129 -13.05 6.46 -5.94
C PRO A 129 -11.58 6.58 -5.52
N GLN A 130 -10.69 5.88 -6.22
CA GLN A 130 -9.24 5.99 -6.02
C GLN A 130 -8.51 6.03 -7.36
N ARG A 131 -7.39 6.76 -7.41
CA ARG A 131 -6.62 6.94 -8.63
C ARG A 131 -5.81 5.68 -8.96
N GLY A 132 -5.96 5.15 -10.17
CA GLY A 132 -5.16 4.01 -10.64
C GLY A 132 -5.58 2.65 -10.03
N ALA A 133 -6.80 2.56 -9.51
CA ALA A 133 -7.38 1.34 -8.95
C ALA A 133 -8.92 1.38 -8.96
N PRO A 134 -9.59 0.23 -8.82
CA PRO A 134 -11.05 0.15 -8.64
C PRO A 134 -11.50 0.88 -7.38
N ALA A 135 -12.73 1.37 -7.32
CA ALA A 135 -13.25 2.05 -6.14
C ALA A 135 -13.17 1.15 -4.89
N LEU A 136 -12.87 1.74 -3.73
CA LEU A 136 -12.99 1.06 -2.45
C LEU A 136 -14.48 0.87 -2.12
N ARG A 137 -14.87 -0.36 -1.78
CA ARG A 137 -16.23 -0.68 -1.32
C ARG A 137 -16.19 -1.06 0.15
N LEU A 138 -16.91 -0.28 0.96
CA LEU A 138 -17.01 -0.46 2.40
C LEU A 138 -18.41 -0.91 2.78
N LEU A 139 -18.47 -1.67 3.86
CA LEU A 139 -19.68 -2.08 4.55
C LEU A 139 -19.60 -1.54 5.97
N GLN A 140 -20.68 -0.94 6.46
CA GLN A 140 -20.86 -0.66 7.88
C GLN A 140 -21.30 -1.94 8.57
N VAL A 141 -20.52 -2.35 9.57
CA VAL A 141 -20.67 -3.61 10.32
C VAL A 141 -20.87 -3.26 11.80
N PRO A 142 -22.13 -3.05 12.24
CA PRO A 142 -22.40 -2.80 13.66
C PRO A 142 -22.15 -4.05 14.52
N ALA A 143 -22.32 -5.25 13.95
CA ALA A 143 -21.99 -6.50 14.62
C ALA A 143 -21.35 -7.52 13.66
N LEU A 144 -20.29 -8.18 14.14
CA LEU A 144 -19.57 -9.20 13.37
C LEU A 144 -20.44 -10.41 12.98
N LYS A 145 -21.52 -10.67 13.73
CA LYS A 145 -22.46 -11.76 13.41
C LYS A 145 -23.21 -11.50 12.10
N ASP A 146 -23.61 -10.25 11.87
CA ASP A 146 -24.48 -9.88 10.74
C ASP A 146 -23.69 -9.94 9.43
N VAL A 147 -22.43 -9.47 9.44
CA VAL A 147 -21.55 -9.59 8.26
C VAL A 147 -21.19 -11.04 7.94
N LYS A 148 -21.00 -11.89 8.95
CA LYS A 148 -20.75 -13.33 8.75
C LYS A 148 -21.96 -14.01 8.11
N GLU A 149 -23.15 -13.70 8.59
CA GLU A 149 -24.39 -14.22 8.03
C GLU A 149 -24.59 -13.76 6.58
N LEU A 150 -24.42 -12.46 6.33
CA LEU A 150 -24.44 -11.87 4.99
C LEU A 150 -23.48 -12.59 4.03
N CYS A 151 -22.21 -12.74 4.44
CA CYS A 151 -21.20 -13.41 3.64
C CYS A 151 -21.57 -14.86 3.34
N SER A 152 -22.04 -15.61 4.35
CA SER A 152 -22.47 -16.99 4.17
C SER A 152 -23.64 -17.12 3.18
N LYS A 153 -24.58 -16.18 3.17
CA LYS A 153 -25.74 -16.18 2.27
C LYS A 153 -25.38 -15.82 0.84
N LEU A 154 -24.39 -14.96 0.66
CA LEU A 154 -23.90 -14.53 -0.65
C LEU A 154 -22.81 -15.44 -1.23
N GLY A 155 -22.35 -16.45 -0.47
CA GLY A 155 -21.23 -17.30 -0.87
C GLY A 155 -19.88 -16.58 -0.87
N ILE A 156 -19.75 -15.53 -0.05
CA ILE A 156 -18.53 -14.73 0.11
C ILE A 156 -17.78 -15.24 1.35
N SER A 157 -16.45 -15.22 1.31
CA SER A 157 -15.65 -15.55 2.49
C SER A 157 -15.56 -14.34 3.43
N PHE A 158 -15.69 -14.57 4.73
CA PHE A 158 -15.45 -13.55 5.75
C PHE A 158 -14.15 -13.85 6.50
N VAL A 159 -13.27 -12.86 6.59
CA VAL A 159 -12.01 -12.95 7.36
C VAL A 159 -11.86 -11.72 8.24
N ASP A 160 -11.81 -11.88 9.56
CA ASP A 160 -11.60 -10.74 10.47
C ASP A 160 -10.17 -10.22 10.35
N ARG A 161 -9.99 -8.91 10.08
CA ARG A 161 -8.69 -8.23 10.08
C ARG A 161 -7.63 -8.95 9.23
N VAL A 162 -7.96 -9.20 7.96
CA VAL A 162 -7.10 -9.95 7.02
C VAL A 162 -5.70 -9.36 6.91
N ALA A 163 -5.55 -8.04 7.01
CA ALA A 163 -4.26 -7.36 6.95
C ALA A 163 -3.29 -7.82 8.05
N ASP A 164 -3.78 -7.92 9.30
CA ASP A 164 -2.99 -8.36 10.45
C ASP A 164 -2.65 -9.85 10.35
N GLN A 165 -3.60 -10.66 9.88
CA GLN A 165 -3.37 -12.08 9.63
C GLN A 165 -2.36 -12.31 8.51
N LEU A 166 -2.42 -11.52 7.43
CA LEU A 166 -1.45 -11.58 6.34
C LEU A 166 -0.06 -11.25 6.86
N LEU A 167 0.13 -10.13 7.55
CA LEU A 167 1.41 -9.81 8.20
C LEU A 167 1.83 -10.92 9.17
N GLY A 168 0.85 -11.61 9.79
CA GLY A 168 0.95 -12.85 10.55
C GLY A 168 1.79 -13.93 9.87
N LEU A 169 1.53 -14.11 8.58
CA LEU A 169 1.97 -15.24 7.76
C LEU A 169 3.10 -14.88 6.79
N VAL A 170 3.34 -13.58 6.52
CA VAL A 170 4.38 -13.18 5.57
C VAL A 170 5.76 -13.63 6.07
N PRO A 171 6.58 -14.31 5.25
CA PRO A 171 7.95 -14.66 5.60
C PRO A 171 8.81 -13.43 5.83
N ASP A 172 9.81 -13.53 6.72
CA ASP A 172 10.86 -12.52 6.84
C ASP A 172 11.61 -12.33 5.52
N LEU A 173 12.43 -11.27 5.44
CA LEU A 173 13.18 -10.96 4.23
C LEU A 173 14.04 -12.14 3.71
N ASN A 174 14.61 -12.95 4.62
CA ASN A 174 15.35 -14.15 4.21
C ASN A 174 14.41 -15.22 3.64
N GLY A 175 13.24 -15.42 4.23
CA GLY A 175 12.19 -16.30 3.75
C GLY A 175 11.67 -15.92 2.36
N LEU A 176 11.63 -14.62 2.02
CA LEU A 176 11.32 -14.17 0.66
C LEU A 176 12.41 -14.52 -0.37
N LEU A 177 13.68 -14.55 0.04
CA LEU A 177 14.82 -14.78 -0.87
C LEU A 177 15.12 -16.27 -1.06
N ARG A 178 15.00 -17.08 0.01
CA ARG A 178 15.42 -18.50 0.05
C ARG A 178 14.86 -19.36 -1.10
N PRO A 179 13.57 -19.26 -1.49
CA PRO A 179 13.00 -20.11 -2.53
C PRO A 179 13.68 -19.98 -3.90
N GLY A 180 14.25 -18.81 -4.20
CA GLY A 180 14.92 -18.56 -5.48
C GLY A 180 16.44 -18.66 -5.42
N ARG A 181 17.01 -19.46 -4.51
CA ARG A 181 18.46 -19.67 -4.46
C ARG A 181 18.99 -20.16 -5.82
N ARG A 182 20.07 -19.51 -6.29
CA ARG A 182 20.84 -19.81 -7.49
C ARG A 182 22.32 -19.90 -7.16
N GLU A 183 23.09 -20.57 -8.02
CA GLU A 183 24.56 -20.55 -7.96
C GLU A 183 25.09 -19.20 -8.40
N ASP A 184 24.56 -18.67 -9.51
CA ASP A 184 24.93 -17.35 -10.03
C ASP A 184 23.78 -16.66 -10.79
N ILE A 185 23.99 -15.40 -11.16
CA ILE A 185 23.17 -14.66 -12.11
C ILE A 185 23.38 -15.28 -13.51
N PRO A 186 22.33 -15.49 -14.31
CA PRO A 186 22.49 -16.01 -15.67
C PRO A 186 23.45 -15.15 -16.50
N GLY A 187 24.53 -15.77 -17.00
CA GLY A 187 25.51 -15.11 -17.86
C GLY A 187 24.98 -14.80 -19.26
N GLY A 188 25.75 -14.02 -20.03
CA GLY A 188 25.44 -13.68 -21.43
C GLY A 188 24.50 -12.48 -21.63
N ILE A 189 24.00 -11.88 -20.54
CA ILE A 189 23.24 -10.63 -20.57
C ILE A 189 23.83 -9.69 -19.53
N ALA A 190 24.15 -8.47 -19.93
CA ALA A 190 24.70 -7.48 -19.03
C ALA A 190 23.63 -7.06 -17.99
N PRO A 191 23.89 -7.25 -16.68
CA PRO A 191 22.93 -6.91 -15.66
C PRO A 191 22.94 -5.40 -15.35
N ALA A 192 21.82 -4.88 -14.86
CA ALA A 192 21.76 -3.57 -14.25
C ALA A 192 21.88 -3.70 -12.73
N LYS A 193 22.72 -2.89 -12.08
CA LYS A 193 22.92 -2.91 -10.62
C LYS A 193 22.15 -1.80 -9.94
N MET A 194 21.62 -2.11 -8.75
CA MET A 194 20.93 -1.13 -7.93
C MET A 194 21.88 -0.01 -7.53
N THR A 195 21.44 1.22 -7.74
CA THR A 195 22.08 2.44 -7.28
C THR A 195 21.03 3.36 -6.69
N ASP A 196 21.45 4.23 -5.80
CA ASP A 196 20.59 5.22 -5.18
C ASP A 196 20.97 6.67 -5.46
N LEU A 197 21.85 6.85 -6.43
CA LEU A 197 22.28 8.17 -6.85
C LEU A 197 21.06 8.99 -7.31
N PRO A 198 20.88 10.21 -6.75
CA PRO A 198 19.83 11.12 -7.17
C PRO A 198 19.88 11.37 -8.69
N GLY A 199 18.71 11.43 -9.32
CA GLY A 199 18.59 11.68 -10.76
C GLY A 199 18.90 10.49 -11.67
N ARG A 200 19.42 9.37 -11.15
CA ARG A 200 19.61 8.12 -11.92
C ARG A 200 18.45 7.15 -11.73
N PRO A 201 18.17 6.24 -12.69
CA PRO A 201 17.29 5.09 -12.49
C PRO A 201 17.73 4.22 -11.31
N LEU A 202 16.84 3.39 -10.74
CA LEU A 202 17.19 2.59 -9.55
C LEU A 202 18.16 1.47 -9.91
N PHE A 203 18.02 0.91 -11.10
CA PHE A 203 18.96 -0.04 -11.66
C PHE A 203 19.66 0.63 -12.84
N VAL A 204 20.98 0.64 -12.84
CA VAL A 204 21.81 1.21 -13.90
C VAL A 204 22.58 0.08 -14.58
N ASP A 205 22.48 0.04 -15.90
CA ASP A 205 23.12 -0.96 -16.74
C ASP A 205 24.65 -0.97 -16.51
N LEU A 206 25.22 -2.17 -16.45
CA LEU A 206 26.66 -2.38 -16.38
C LEU A 206 27.17 -2.90 -17.71
N ASP A 207 28.43 -2.62 -18.05
CA ASP A 207 29.05 -3.15 -19.26
C ASP A 207 29.36 -4.67 -19.14
N ALA A 208 29.64 -5.12 -17.92
CA ALA A 208 29.87 -6.52 -17.56
C ALA A 208 29.44 -6.78 -16.12
N ASP A 209 29.22 -8.04 -15.76
CA ASP A 209 28.94 -8.42 -14.37
C ASP A 209 30.23 -8.39 -13.53
N PRO A 210 30.35 -7.51 -12.53
CA PRO A 210 31.57 -7.35 -11.73
C PRO A 210 31.73 -8.44 -10.67
N GLY A 211 30.74 -9.33 -10.48
CA GLY A 211 30.81 -10.36 -9.43
C GLY A 211 30.52 -9.84 -8.00
N GLU A 212 30.20 -8.55 -7.86
CA GLU A 212 30.04 -7.89 -6.57
C GLU A 212 28.72 -8.20 -5.88
N ALA A 213 28.68 -8.10 -4.54
CA ALA A 213 27.42 -8.12 -3.81
C ALA A 213 26.51 -6.95 -4.23
N GLY A 214 25.19 -7.19 -4.24
CA GLY A 214 24.23 -6.17 -4.66
C GLY A 214 22.89 -6.72 -5.09
N ALA A 215 21.96 -5.80 -5.33
CA ALA A 215 20.72 -6.03 -6.07
C ALA A 215 20.94 -5.81 -7.56
N TYR A 216 20.43 -6.71 -8.38
CA TYR A 216 20.58 -6.73 -9.84
C TYR A 216 19.23 -6.91 -10.54
N GLU A 217 19.10 -6.29 -11.70
CA GLU A 217 18.01 -6.47 -12.66
C GLU A 217 18.61 -7.05 -13.95
N VAL A 218 18.05 -8.16 -14.44
CA VAL A 218 18.40 -8.73 -15.73
C VAL A 218 17.16 -8.69 -16.61
N ARG A 219 17.28 -8.05 -17.77
CA ARG A 219 16.19 -7.95 -18.75
C ARG A 219 16.26 -9.13 -19.71
N LEU A 220 15.56 -10.20 -19.34
CA LEU A 220 15.36 -11.38 -20.18
C LEU A 220 14.00 -11.26 -20.87
N TYR A 221 13.99 -11.15 -22.19
CA TYR A 221 12.76 -10.98 -22.99
C TYR A 221 11.91 -9.78 -22.50
N ASP A 222 10.59 -9.96 -22.39
CA ASP A 222 9.61 -8.91 -22.08
C ASP A 222 9.47 -8.58 -20.59
N SER A 223 10.22 -9.23 -19.69
CA SER A 223 10.02 -9.03 -18.24
C SER A 223 11.32 -9.08 -17.44
N PRO A 224 11.63 -8.03 -16.65
CA PRO A 224 12.83 -8.00 -15.84
C PRO A 224 12.77 -9.07 -14.75
N ARG A 225 13.89 -9.75 -14.52
CA ARG A 225 14.13 -10.66 -13.40
C ARG A 225 15.08 -9.99 -12.42
N TYR A 226 14.87 -10.20 -11.13
CA TYR A 226 15.64 -9.53 -10.09
C TYR A 226 16.43 -10.54 -9.28
N PHE A 227 17.68 -10.19 -8.98
CA PHE A 227 18.62 -11.05 -8.27
C PHE A 227 19.30 -10.28 -7.14
N TYR A 228 19.43 -10.91 -5.99
CA TYR A 228 20.27 -10.43 -4.90
C TYR A 228 21.49 -11.33 -4.76
N ARG A 229 22.68 -10.77 -5.00
CA ARG A 229 23.96 -11.44 -4.75
C ARG A 229 24.46 -11.03 -3.36
N HIS A 230 24.50 -11.98 -2.44
CA HIS A 230 25.07 -11.77 -1.11
C HIS A 230 26.60 -11.94 -1.13
N SER A 231 27.06 -13.01 -1.79
CA SER A 231 28.47 -13.36 -1.97
C SER A 231 28.60 -14.26 -3.21
N PRO A 232 29.82 -14.53 -3.71
CA PRO A 232 30.02 -15.56 -4.73
C PRO A 232 29.35 -16.88 -4.34
N GLY A 233 28.62 -17.53 -5.26
CA GLY A 233 27.88 -18.77 -5.02
C GLY A 233 26.61 -18.64 -4.15
N ARG A 234 26.25 -17.41 -3.72
CA ARG A 234 25.04 -17.13 -2.92
C ARG A 234 24.22 -16.03 -3.59
N VAL A 235 23.53 -16.43 -4.66
CA VAL A 235 22.60 -15.58 -5.41
C VAL A 235 21.16 -16.02 -5.13
N PHE A 236 20.25 -15.06 -5.06
CA PHE A 236 18.83 -15.30 -4.83
C PHE A 236 18.02 -14.55 -5.87
N GLU A 237 17.29 -15.27 -6.71
CA GLU A 237 16.26 -14.70 -7.56
C GLU A 237 14.99 -14.46 -6.74
N ALA A 238 14.44 -13.25 -6.77
CA ALA A 238 13.19 -12.97 -6.07
C ALA A 238 12.46 -11.82 -6.77
N GLU A 239 11.29 -11.47 -6.27
CA GLU A 239 10.62 -10.26 -6.73
C GLU A 239 11.44 -8.99 -6.43
N ARG A 240 11.17 -7.94 -7.21
CA ARG A 240 11.88 -6.65 -7.12
C ARG A 240 11.96 -6.10 -5.69
N GLY A 241 10.85 -6.13 -4.96
CA GLY A 241 10.79 -5.60 -3.59
C GLY A 241 11.74 -6.34 -2.67
N ALA A 242 11.68 -7.68 -2.63
CA ALA A 242 12.58 -8.50 -1.81
C ALA A 242 14.06 -8.21 -2.11
N VAL A 243 14.45 -8.13 -3.38
CA VAL A 243 15.83 -7.85 -3.79
C VAL A 243 16.28 -6.44 -3.39
N VAL A 244 15.44 -5.43 -3.60
CA VAL A 244 15.73 -4.04 -3.20
C VAL A 244 15.89 -3.91 -1.69
N TRP A 245 14.99 -4.52 -0.91
CA TRP A 245 15.04 -4.44 0.55
C TRP A 245 16.22 -5.23 1.14
N ALA A 246 16.63 -6.33 0.50
CA ALA A 246 17.86 -7.04 0.85
C ALA A 246 19.12 -6.17 0.68
N GLU A 247 19.15 -5.36 -0.39
CA GLU A 247 20.24 -4.41 -0.61
C GLU A 247 20.21 -3.23 0.36
N LEU A 248 19.03 -2.72 0.71
CA LEU A 248 18.87 -1.70 1.75
C LEU A 248 19.38 -2.19 3.11
N ARG A 249 19.07 -3.44 3.48
CA ARG A 249 19.62 -4.09 4.67
C ARG A 249 21.16 -4.18 4.60
N ARG A 250 21.71 -4.68 3.50
CA ARG A 250 23.16 -4.88 3.32
C ARG A 250 23.96 -3.58 3.41
N THR A 251 23.37 -2.49 2.91
CA THR A 251 23.99 -1.15 2.89
C THR A 251 23.63 -0.31 4.12
N GLU A 252 22.97 -0.91 5.11
CA GLU A 252 22.48 -0.25 6.33
C GLU A 252 21.68 1.02 6.05
N ARG A 253 20.96 1.02 4.93
CA ARG A 253 20.19 2.17 4.51
C ARG A 253 18.76 2.07 5.01
N HIS A 254 18.43 2.96 5.94
CA HIS A 254 17.14 2.99 6.59
C HIS A 254 16.18 3.97 5.90
N VAL A 255 15.12 3.42 5.30
CA VAL A 255 14.19 4.21 4.47
C VAL A 255 12.75 4.20 4.99
N LEU A 256 12.43 3.27 5.89
CA LEU A 256 11.10 3.12 6.46
C LEU A 256 10.83 4.19 7.52
N ARG A 257 9.72 4.90 7.37
CA ARG A 257 9.31 5.98 8.27
C ARG A 257 7.91 5.74 8.81
N TYR A 258 7.65 6.25 10.00
CA TYR A 258 6.34 6.21 10.63
C TYR A 258 5.94 7.61 11.09
N ASP A 259 4.70 7.97 10.78
CA ASP A 259 4.06 9.20 11.20
C ASP A 259 2.97 8.84 12.21
N ALA A 260 3.33 9.01 13.49
CA ALA A 260 2.47 8.68 14.63
C ALA A 260 1.26 9.60 14.76
N ALA A 261 1.30 10.82 14.21
CA ALA A 261 0.15 11.72 14.25
C ALA A 261 -0.93 11.29 13.26
N ARG A 262 -0.54 10.68 12.14
CA ARG A 262 -1.46 10.25 11.06
C ARG A 262 -1.68 8.74 10.99
N HIS A 263 -1.09 7.96 11.90
CA HIS A 263 -1.14 6.49 11.91
C HIS A 263 -0.79 5.93 10.51
N SER A 264 0.40 6.27 10.03
CA SER A 264 0.78 5.96 8.66
C SER A 264 2.24 5.58 8.48
N LEU A 265 2.44 4.63 7.57
CA LEU A 265 3.76 4.16 7.17
C LEU A 265 4.18 4.87 5.88
N LEU A 266 5.44 5.26 5.81
CA LEU A 266 5.99 6.05 4.72
C LEU A 266 7.22 5.38 4.11
N VAL A 267 7.19 5.20 2.79
CA VAL A 267 8.21 4.46 2.04
C VAL A 267 8.58 5.22 0.77
N PRO A 268 9.86 5.33 0.36
CA PRO A 268 10.19 5.94 -0.92
C PRO A 268 9.55 5.19 -2.10
N PRO A 269 8.97 5.87 -3.10
CA PRO A 269 8.25 5.22 -4.20
C PRO A 269 9.13 4.27 -5.03
N ARG A 270 10.43 4.58 -5.14
CA ARG A 270 11.41 3.74 -5.83
C ARG A 270 11.71 2.45 -5.07
N MET A 271 11.48 2.43 -3.76
CA MET A 271 11.75 1.31 -2.83
C MET A 271 10.45 0.78 -2.22
N ARG A 272 9.37 0.73 -3.03
CA ARG A 272 8.08 0.16 -2.64
C ARG A 272 8.26 -1.19 -1.93
N LEU A 273 7.39 -1.46 -0.96
CA LEU A 273 7.41 -2.68 -0.16
C LEU A 273 7.38 -3.94 -1.05
N PRO A 274 7.95 -5.07 -0.59
CA PRO A 274 7.71 -6.36 -1.23
C PRO A 274 6.21 -6.68 -1.30
N SER A 275 5.74 -7.38 -2.33
CA SER A 275 4.32 -7.44 -2.71
C SER A 275 3.38 -7.90 -1.60
N LEU A 276 3.80 -8.89 -0.80
CA LEU A 276 3.02 -9.39 0.34
C LEU A 276 2.90 -8.35 1.47
N TYR A 277 3.97 -7.60 1.73
CA TYR A 277 3.98 -6.51 2.72
C TYR A 277 3.19 -5.31 2.24
N ASP A 278 3.35 -4.96 0.96
CA ASP A 278 2.58 -3.92 0.29
C ASP A 278 1.08 -4.20 0.37
N ARG A 279 0.67 -5.44 0.07
CA ARG A 279 -0.70 -5.89 0.23
C ARG A 279 -1.19 -5.79 1.66
N ALA A 280 -0.43 -6.32 2.63
CA ALA A 280 -0.83 -6.27 4.03
C ALA A 280 -1.05 -4.81 4.48
N ALA A 281 -0.14 -3.90 4.13
CA ALA A 281 -0.27 -2.48 4.46
C ALA A 281 -1.42 -1.79 3.70
N THR A 282 -1.64 -2.10 2.42
CA THR A 282 -2.76 -1.57 1.63
C THR A 282 -4.11 -2.01 2.19
N LEU A 283 -4.26 -3.28 2.59
CA LEU A 283 -5.51 -3.81 3.13
C LEU A 283 -5.87 -3.26 4.52
N ARG A 284 -4.95 -2.57 5.21
CA ARG A 284 -5.28 -1.85 6.44
C ARG A 284 -6.23 -0.68 6.21
N SER A 285 -6.28 -0.10 5.01
CA SER A 285 -7.23 0.96 4.66
C SER A 285 -8.12 0.64 3.46
N GLY A 286 -7.74 -0.36 2.65
CA GLY A 286 -8.39 -0.64 1.37
C GLY A 286 -8.06 0.38 0.27
N LEU A 287 -7.13 1.30 0.53
CA LEU A 287 -6.68 2.34 -0.39
C LEU A 287 -5.24 2.07 -0.82
N LEU A 288 -4.94 2.33 -2.09
CA LEU A 288 -3.56 2.37 -2.55
C LEU A 288 -2.75 3.44 -1.81
N PRO A 289 -1.43 3.22 -1.62
CA PRO A 289 -0.61 4.24 -0.99
C PRO A 289 -0.52 5.50 -1.85
N GLN A 290 -0.62 6.66 -1.22
CA GLN A 290 -0.62 7.94 -1.92
C GLN A 290 0.77 8.56 -1.94
N LEU A 291 1.17 9.12 -3.09
CA LEU A 291 2.43 9.83 -3.21
C LEU A 291 2.29 11.24 -2.61
N GLU A 292 3.01 11.52 -1.54
CA GLU A 292 3.02 12.80 -0.86
C GLU A 292 4.43 13.37 -0.74
N LYS A 293 4.53 14.70 -0.74
CA LYS A 293 5.77 15.39 -0.34
C LYS A 293 5.73 15.56 1.17
N VAL A 294 6.68 14.94 1.85
CA VAL A 294 6.84 15.00 3.30
C VAL A 294 8.14 15.72 3.62
N GLU A 295 8.06 16.65 4.55
CA GLU A 295 9.22 17.33 5.12
C GLU A 295 9.91 16.41 6.12
N VAL A 296 11.16 16.04 5.83
CA VAL A 296 11.94 15.13 6.66
C VAL A 296 13.15 15.85 7.24
N PRO A 297 13.42 15.74 8.54
CA PRO A 297 14.65 16.26 9.14
C PRO A 297 15.89 15.71 8.43
N ALA A 298 16.79 16.60 8.04
CA ALA A 298 18.06 16.34 7.37
C ALA A 298 19.22 16.96 8.16
N GLY A 299 19.22 16.75 9.48
CA GLY A 299 20.15 17.36 10.44
C GLY A 299 19.42 18.19 11.50
N VAL A 300 20.18 18.94 12.30
CA VAL A 300 19.65 19.69 13.46
C VAL A 300 18.73 20.86 13.03
N GLU A 301 18.99 21.48 11.87
CA GLU A 301 18.24 22.67 11.41
C GLU A 301 17.77 22.59 9.95
N ARG A 302 18.03 21.47 9.26
CA ARG A 302 17.68 21.33 7.85
C ARG A 302 16.51 20.39 7.70
N VAL A 303 15.56 20.79 6.87
CA VAL A 303 14.44 19.95 6.43
C VAL A 303 14.62 19.72 4.94
N ARG A 304 14.41 18.49 4.50
CA ARG A 304 14.42 18.12 3.09
C ARG A 304 13.04 17.58 2.69
N PRO A 305 12.40 18.14 1.66
CA PRO A 305 11.19 17.55 1.11
C PRO A 305 11.55 16.23 0.40
N LEU A 306 10.89 15.14 0.79
CA LEU A 306 10.99 13.83 0.15
C LEU A 306 9.61 13.43 -0.37
N ALA A 307 9.56 12.90 -1.60
CA ALA A 307 8.37 12.25 -2.11
C ALA A 307 8.29 10.82 -1.56
N LEU A 308 7.26 10.51 -0.78
CA LEU A 308 7.06 9.22 -0.10
C LEU A 308 5.66 8.69 -0.43
N LEU A 309 5.55 7.36 -0.53
CA LEU A 309 4.30 6.62 -0.54
C LEU A 309 3.79 6.51 0.90
N ARG A 310 2.57 6.99 1.16
CA ARG A 310 1.89 6.89 2.45
C ARG A 310 0.87 5.76 2.44
N TYR A 311 1.04 4.81 3.35
CA TYR A 311 0.04 3.81 3.70
C TYR A 311 -0.73 4.30 4.92
N ALA A 312 -2.06 4.40 4.79
CA ALA A 312 -2.94 4.88 5.86
C ALA A 312 -3.42 3.73 6.78
N ASN A 313 -3.90 4.11 7.96
CA ASN A 313 -4.46 3.20 8.97
C ASN A 313 -3.47 2.13 9.47
N ILE A 314 -2.21 2.53 9.63
CA ILE A 314 -1.13 1.69 10.16
C ILE A 314 -0.89 2.10 11.61
N ASP A 315 -1.19 1.22 12.55
CA ASP A 315 -0.83 1.41 13.96
C ASP A 315 0.66 1.10 14.23
N VAL A 316 1.15 1.49 15.41
CA VAL A 316 2.55 1.27 15.80
C VAL A 316 2.91 -0.22 15.82
N PRO A 317 2.12 -1.13 16.44
CA PRO A 317 2.46 -2.56 16.44
C PRO A 317 2.60 -3.17 15.04
N PHE A 318 1.72 -2.81 14.09
CA PHE A 318 1.80 -3.26 12.72
C PHE A 318 3.07 -2.73 12.04
N ALA A 319 3.35 -1.43 12.20
CA ALA A 319 4.54 -0.80 11.64
C ALA A 319 5.83 -1.43 12.16
N GLU A 320 5.95 -1.62 13.48
CA GLU A 320 7.11 -2.25 14.13
C GLU A 320 7.31 -3.69 13.68
N ARG A 321 6.22 -4.46 13.59
CA ARG A 321 6.28 -5.85 13.13
C ARG A 321 6.72 -5.95 11.67
N LEU A 322 6.15 -5.12 10.80
CA LEU A 322 6.55 -5.03 9.39
C LEU A 322 8.03 -4.64 9.27
N ALA A 323 8.46 -3.64 10.04
CA ALA A 323 9.83 -3.15 10.08
C ALA A 323 10.81 -4.24 10.52
N GLY A 324 10.46 -4.99 11.58
CA GLY A 324 11.27 -6.11 12.08
C GLY A 324 11.41 -7.26 11.08
N LEU A 325 10.33 -7.62 10.38
CA LEU A 325 10.36 -8.66 9.34
C LEU A 325 11.23 -8.28 8.12
N LEU A 326 11.31 -6.99 7.82
CA LEU A 326 12.18 -6.42 6.77
C LEU A 326 13.57 -6.03 7.27
N ASP A 327 13.86 -6.22 8.55
CA ASP A 327 15.12 -5.85 9.22
C ASP A 327 15.52 -4.38 8.97
N GLN A 328 14.54 -3.49 9.19
CA GLN A 328 14.68 -2.05 9.00
C GLN A 328 14.21 -1.33 10.28
N PRO A 329 14.98 -0.38 10.83
CA PRO A 329 14.51 0.43 11.93
C PRO A 329 13.44 1.41 11.45
N LEU A 330 12.46 1.65 12.32
CA LEU A 330 11.35 2.58 12.05
C LEU A 330 11.75 4.02 12.41
N GLN A 331 11.93 4.88 11.41
CA GLN A 331 12.25 6.28 11.63
C GLN A 331 10.98 7.08 11.95
N GLN A 332 10.91 7.66 13.15
CA GLN A 332 9.79 8.51 13.55
C GLN A 332 9.83 9.86 12.83
N LEU A 333 8.69 10.32 12.32
CA LEU A 333 8.52 11.67 11.79
C LEU A 333 7.94 12.59 12.88
N GLY A 334 8.68 13.65 13.20
CA GLY A 334 8.33 14.62 14.24
C GLY A 334 9.11 14.41 15.55
N PRO A 335 9.04 15.37 16.50
CA PRO A 335 9.59 15.17 17.83
C PRO A 335 8.85 13.99 18.49
N PRO A 336 9.51 13.17 19.32
CA PRO A 336 8.86 12.06 20.01
C PRO A 336 7.65 12.59 20.78
N ALA A 337 6.52 11.89 20.69
CA ALA A 337 5.34 12.23 21.49
C ALA A 337 5.77 12.42 22.96
N PRO A 338 5.31 13.47 23.65
CA PRO A 338 5.65 13.64 25.06
C PRO A 338 5.19 12.39 25.81
N ARG A 339 6.12 11.78 26.56
CA ARG A 339 5.80 10.62 27.41
C ARG A 339 4.57 10.97 28.25
N PRO A 340 3.54 10.11 28.31
CA PRO A 340 2.42 10.33 29.23
C PRO A 340 3.00 10.34 30.65
N GLY A 341 3.07 11.52 31.28
CA GLY A 341 3.63 11.70 32.62
C GLY A 341 4.51 12.93 32.85
N ALA A 342 4.92 13.67 31.81
CA ALA A 342 5.63 14.94 32.03
C ALA A 342 4.63 16.07 32.28
N PHE A 343 4.20 16.23 33.54
CA PHE A 343 3.52 17.43 34.01
C PHE A 343 4.39 18.65 33.68
N ALA A 344 3.93 19.51 32.77
CA ALA A 344 4.49 20.85 32.64
C ALA A 344 4.18 21.64 33.92
N PRO A 345 5.15 22.36 34.52
CA PRO A 345 4.87 23.18 35.68
C PRO A 345 3.91 24.32 35.30
N PRO A 346 3.01 24.74 36.20
CA PRO A 346 2.03 25.77 35.89
C PRO A 346 2.72 27.11 35.64
N VAL A 347 2.42 27.71 34.50
CA VAL A 347 2.78 29.09 34.17
C VAL A 347 2.13 30.02 35.20
N PRO A 348 2.87 30.95 35.84
CA PRO A 348 2.28 31.87 36.80
C PRO A 348 1.33 32.83 36.10
N ARG A 349 0.05 32.81 36.51
CA ARG A 349 -0.97 33.77 36.07
C ARG A 349 -0.55 35.18 36.49
N ARG A 350 -0.30 36.06 35.53
CA ARG A 350 -0.23 37.51 35.77
C ARG A 350 -1.59 37.97 36.28
N SER A 351 -1.66 38.33 37.56
CA SER A 351 -2.78 39.01 38.19
C SER A 351 -2.91 40.41 37.62
N THR A 352 -3.98 40.66 36.86
CA THR A 352 -4.50 42.00 36.56
C THR A 352 -5.05 42.60 37.85
N GLN A 353 -4.35 43.55 38.45
CA GLN A 353 -4.92 44.45 39.45
C GLN A 353 -5.55 45.66 38.73
N ALA A 354 -6.85 45.83 38.91
CA ALA A 354 -7.51 47.11 38.71
C ALA A 354 -8.44 47.39 39.89
N SER A 355 -8.17 48.52 40.53
CA SER A 355 -9.17 49.46 41.07
C SER A 355 -9.88 49.12 42.38
N SER A 356 -9.52 49.88 43.42
CA SER A 356 -10.48 50.45 44.38
C SER A 356 -9.90 51.72 45.04
N PRO A 357 -10.58 52.88 44.99
CA PRO A 357 -10.43 53.98 45.94
C PRO A 357 -11.48 53.81 47.08
N PRO A 358 -11.74 54.77 48.00
CA PRO A 358 -11.13 56.07 48.32
C PRO A 358 -10.82 56.27 49.84
N GLN A 359 -10.31 57.47 50.18
CA GLN A 359 -10.57 58.30 51.39
C GLN A 359 -9.33 58.77 52.17
N GLY A 360 -9.30 60.09 52.42
CA GLY A 360 -8.98 60.62 53.76
C GLY A 360 -7.68 61.41 53.97
N ARG A 361 -7.73 62.72 53.72
CA ARG A 361 -7.17 63.86 54.52
C ARG A 361 -6.08 63.57 55.60
N LEU A 362 -4.93 64.26 55.53
CA LEU A 362 -4.53 65.46 56.32
C LEU A 362 -3.00 65.71 56.34
N GLN A 363 -2.63 66.96 55.98
CA GLN A 363 -1.57 67.85 56.50
C GLN A 363 -0.11 67.36 56.72
N GLN A 364 0.86 68.07 56.13
CA GLN A 364 1.63 69.16 56.78
C GLN A 364 2.80 69.64 55.88
N LYS A 365 2.73 70.86 55.35
CA LYS A 365 3.64 72.00 55.61
C LYS A 365 3.34 73.15 54.66
#